data_AF-A0A350RIT8-F1
#
_entry.id   AF-A0A350RIT8-F1
#
_cell.length_a   1.000
_cell.length_b   1.000
_cell.length_c   1.000
_cell.angle_alpha   90.00
_cell.angle_beta   90.00
_cell.angle_gamma   90.00
#
_symmetry.space_group_name_H-M   'P 1'
#
loop_
_entity.id
_entity.type
_entity.pdbx_description
1 polymer ?
#
loop_
_entity_poly.entity_id
_entity_poly.type
_entity_poly.pdbx_seq_one_letter_code
_entity_poly.pdbx_strand_id
1 'polypeptide(L)'
;MVIRKRNKKREGSRFRYSAWDGTQVGFEYDAQDLFKELTDDLLYHGDLNAAMRRLMQQGFEDRDGNRMQGLRDMLDQLRERREEMLDQFDLGGIYDEINETLDDVVSEERDAIEDHVADAADAGDQRASEIAEASSVDKNLQLDMLPPDLSGKVRGLQN
;
A
#
# COMPACT_ATOMS: atom_id res chain seq x y z
N MET A 1 -24.38 -8.43 20.68
CA MET A 1 -22.93 -8.38 20.37
C MET A 1 -22.58 -6.90 20.13
N VAL A 2 -21.71 -6.31 20.96
CA VAL A 2 -21.56 -4.84 21.07
C VAL A 2 -20.49 -4.33 20.11
N ILE A 3 -20.86 -3.46 19.17
CA ILE A 3 -19.93 -2.79 18.24
C ILE A 3 -19.44 -1.49 18.89
N ARG A 4 -18.17 -1.43 19.28
CA ARG A 4 -17.52 -0.19 19.73
C ARG A 4 -16.86 0.52 18.53
N LYS A 5 -17.42 1.67 18.13
CA LYS A 5 -16.75 2.63 17.24
C LYS A 5 -15.46 3.15 17.89
N ARG A 6 -14.31 2.97 17.23
CA ARG A 6 -13.04 3.60 17.64
C ARG A 6 -12.83 4.89 16.85
N ASN A 7 -12.88 5.99 17.59
CA ASN A 7 -12.58 7.34 17.13
C ASN A 7 -11.05 7.48 16.97
N LYS A 8 -10.54 7.72 15.75
CA LYS A 8 -9.10 7.91 15.51
C LYS A 8 -8.76 9.40 15.62
N LYS A 9 -8.30 9.82 16.81
CA LYS A 9 -7.53 11.07 16.96
C LYS A 9 -6.22 10.92 16.18
N ARG A 10 -5.87 11.95 15.42
CA ARG A 10 -4.56 12.10 14.76
C ARG A 10 -3.53 12.30 15.88
N GLU A 11 -2.71 11.29 16.14
CA GLU A 11 -1.56 11.39 17.04
C GLU A 11 -0.28 11.52 16.22
N GLY A 12 0.62 12.40 16.68
CA GLY A 12 1.89 12.74 16.06
C GLY A 12 2.78 11.54 15.77
N SER A 13 3.80 11.78 14.95
CA SER A 13 4.83 10.84 14.50
C SER A 13 5.30 9.90 15.61
N ARG A 14 4.69 8.71 15.67
CA ARG A 14 5.11 7.63 16.58
C ARG A 14 6.34 6.96 15.97
N PHE A 15 7.51 7.28 16.52
CA PHE A 15 8.74 6.55 16.21
C PHE A 15 8.59 5.10 16.65
N ARG A 16 8.81 4.17 15.72
CA ARG A 16 8.76 2.74 15.96
C ARG A 16 10.19 2.23 16.04
N TYR A 17 10.60 1.86 17.24
CA TYR A 17 11.88 1.19 17.45
C TYR A 17 11.69 -0.31 17.19
N SER A 18 12.62 -0.92 16.46
CA SER A 18 12.71 -2.38 16.29
C SER A 18 13.96 -2.91 17.00
N ALA A 19 13.95 -4.20 17.34
CA ALA A 19 15.13 -4.86 17.86
C ALA A 19 16.26 -4.85 16.80
N TRP A 20 17.49 -4.72 17.27
CA TRP A 20 18.70 -4.71 16.45
C TRP A 20 18.86 -6.06 15.72
N ASP A 21 18.92 -6.05 14.39
CA ASP A 21 18.96 -7.26 13.54
C ASP A 21 20.37 -7.64 13.06
N GLY A 22 21.39 -6.94 13.56
CA GLY A 22 22.79 -7.20 13.23
C GLY A 22 23.27 -6.51 11.95
N THR A 23 22.38 -5.94 11.13
CA THR A 23 22.76 -5.24 9.89
C THR A 23 23.12 -3.77 10.11
N GLN A 24 22.81 -3.23 11.29
CA GLN A 24 23.23 -1.91 11.74
C GLN A 24 24.70 -1.96 12.13
N VAL A 25 25.59 -2.01 11.15
CA VAL A 25 27.01 -1.73 11.37
C VAL A 25 27.13 -0.29 11.86
N GLY A 26 27.42 -0.13 13.15
CA GLY A 26 27.70 1.16 13.73
C GLY A 26 28.95 1.71 13.08
N PHE A 27 28.79 2.73 12.22
CA PHE A 27 29.80 3.69 11.78
C PHE A 27 31.23 3.33 12.26
N GLU A 28 31.87 2.37 11.59
CA GLU A 28 33.27 2.01 11.83
C GLU A 28 34.14 3.13 11.24
N TYR A 29 34.15 4.28 11.89
CA TYR A 29 34.93 5.42 11.47
C TYR A 29 36.10 5.61 12.43
N ASP A 30 37.31 5.68 11.88
CA ASP A 30 38.43 6.25 12.61
C ASP A 30 38.15 7.74 12.80
N ALA A 31 37.94 8.15 14.06
CA ALA A 31 37.67 9.53 14.41
C ALA A 31 38.77 10.48 13.87
N GLN A 32 39.98 9.98 13.62
CA GLN A 32 41.10 10.74 13.10
C GLN A 32 40.88 11.24 11.66
N ASP A 33 40.18 10.49 10.81
CA ASP A 33 39.95 10.88 9.41
C ASP A 33 38.87 11.96 9.31
N LEU A 34 37.87 11.91 10.19
CA LEU A 34 36.90 13.00 10.35
C LEU A 34 37.58 14.31 10.77
N PHE A 35 38.54 14.25 11.70
CA PHE A 35 39.23 15.45 12.17
C PHE A 35 40.11 16.10 11.10
N LYS A 36 40.70 15.31 10.20
CA LYS A 36 41.58 15.82 9.13
C LYS A 36 40.81 16.62 8.08
N GLU A 37 39.66 16.12 7.64
CA GLU A 37 38.82 16.84 6.67
C GLU A 37 38.18 18.09 7.30
N LEU A 38 37.79 18.00 8.58
CA LEU A 38 37.30 19.17 9.32
C LEU A 38 38.38 20.23 9.54
N THR A 39 39.66 19.88 9.60
CA THR A 39 40.76 20.85 9.82
C THR A 39 41.04 21.68 8.57
N ASP A 40 41.00 21.06 7.38
CA ASP A 40 41.17 21.77 6.11
C ASP A 40 40.04 22.79 5.87
N ASP A 41 38.80 22.47 6.25
CA ASP A 41 37.64 23.38 6.13
C ASP A 41 37.57 24.43 7.27
N LEU A 42 38.06 24.09 8.48
CA LEU A 42 38.25 25.03 9.60
C LEU A 42 39.21 26.17 9.25
N LEU A 43 40.31 25.84 8.56
CA LEU A 43 41.31 26.81 8.10
C LEU A 43 40.76 27.79 7.07
N TYR A 44 39.77 27.38 6.28
CA TYR A 44 39.21 28.18 5.18
C TYR A 44 37.98 29.02 5.60
N HIS A 45 37.19 28.56 6.58
CA HIS A 45 35.90 29.19 6.91
C HIS A 45 35.69 29.58 8.38
N GLY A 46 36.53 29.13 9.31
CA GLY A 46 36.50 29.56 10.72
C GLY A 46 35.29 29.10 11.54
N ASP A 47 34.34 28.36 10.96
CA ASP A 47 33.19 27.77 11.65
C ASP A 47 33.09 26.26 11.39
N LEU A 48 33.53 25.50 12.40
CA LEU A 48 33.48 24.04 12.45
C LEU A 48 32.06 23.49 12.25
N ASN A 49 31.03 24.17 12.75
CA ASN A 49 29.65 23.69 12.62
C ASN A 49 29.17 23.78 11.18
N ALA A 50 29.59 24.82 10.45
CA ALA A 50 29.27 24.99 9.04
C ALA A 50 29.93 23.92 8.18
N ALA A 51 31.20 23.60 8.47
CA ALA A 51 31.94 22.53 7.81
C ALA A 51 31.26 21.17 8.03
N MET A 52 31.03 20.78 9.29
CA MET A 52 30.38 19.52 9.63
C MET A 52 28.98 19.41 9.00
N ARG A 53 28.21 20.50 8.97
CA ARG A 53 26.88 20.52 8.34
C ARG A 53 26.94 20.29 6.84
N ARG A 54 27.92 20.87 6.14
CA ARG A 54 28.12 20.63 4.70
C ARG A 54 28.52 19.18 4.44
N LEU A 55 29.47 18.70 5.21
CA LEU A 55 30.02 17.34 5.15
C LEU A 55 28.91 16.29 5.36
N MET A 56 28.02 16.48 6.34
CA MET A 56 26.84 15.62 6.52
C MET A 56 25.80 15.75 5.40
N GLN A 57 25.62 16.94 4.81
CA GLN A 57 24.62 17.14 3.76
C GLN A 57 25.06 16.58 2.41
N GLN A 58 26.33 16.74 2.06
CA GLN A 58 26.88 16.41 0.74
C GLN A 58 27.64 15.08 0.73
N GLY A 59 27.98 14.56 1.90
CA GLY A 59 28.91 13.45 2.00
C GLY A 59 30.35 13.93 1.90
N PHE A 60 31.28 12.99 1.92
CA PHE A 60 32.72 13.25 1.78
C PHE A 60 33.43 12.03 1.20
N GLU A 61 34.68 12.21 0.79
CA GLU A 61 35.54 11.12 0.38
C GLU A 61 36.54 10.85 1.51
N ASP A 62 36.64 9.59 1.94
CA ASP A 62 37.65 9.16 2.89
C ASP A 62 39.02 9.01 2.20
N ARG A 63 40.08 8.90 2.99
CA ARG A 63 41.49 8.82 2.55
C ARG A 63 41.80 7.62 1.68
N ASP A 64 41.02 6.57 1.80
CA ASP A 64 41.09 5.38 0.97
C ASP A 64 40.33 5.54 -0.37
N GLY A 65 39.80 6.74 -0.65
CA GLY A 65 39.02 7.06 -1.85
C GLY A 65 37.56 6.60 -1.78
N ASN A 66 37.10 6.19 -0.60
CA ASN A 66 35.73 5.71 -0.41
C ASN A 66 34.77 6.91 -0.30
N ARG A 67 33.80 7.00 -1.22
CA ARG A 67 32.74 8.02 -1.15
C ARG A 67 31.70 7.65 -0.09
N MET A 68 31.62 8.46 0.95
CA MET A 68 30.54 8.44 1.94
C MET A 68 29.37 9.28 1.42
N GLN A 69 28.19 8.67 1.38
CA GLN A 69 26.97 9.31 0.92
C GLN A 69 26.50 10.36 1.93
N GLY A 70 26.04 11.51 1.43
CA GLY A 70 25.43 12.54 2.26
C GLY A 70 23.98 12.21 2.62
N LEU A 71 23.42 12.98 3.56
CA LEU A 71 21.99 12.90 3.90
C LEU A 71 21.08 13.16 2.69
N ARG A 72 21.51 13.97 1.72
CA ARG A 72 20.75 14.20 0.48
C ARG A 72 20.65 12.92 -0.35
N ASP A 73 21.79 12.27 -0.58
CA ASP A 73 21.87 11.04 -1.37
C ASP A 73 21.05 9.90 -0.72
N MET A 74 21.08 9.80 0.61
CA MET A 74 20.27 8.82 1.35
C MET A 74 18.77 9.12 1.24
N LEU A 75 18.37 10.39 1.31
CA LEU A 75 16.97 10.80 1.13
C LEU A 75 16.48 10.53 -0.29
N ASP A 76 17.34 10.73 -1.28
CA ASP A 76 17.01 10.47 -2.68
C ASP A 76 16.86 8.96 -2.94
N GLN A 77 17.76 8.13 -2.42
CA GLN A 77 17.60 6.66 -2.45
C GLN A 77 16.34 6.21 -1.71
N LEU A 78 15.98 6.83 -0.59
CA LEU A 78 14.76 6.49 0.14
C LEU A 78 13.50 6.86 -0.67
N ARG A 79 13.53 7.97 -1.41
CA ARG A 79 12.44 8.37 -2.32
C ARG A 79 12.30 7.38 -3.47
N GLU A 80 13.41 7.02 -4.11
CA GLU A 80 13.45 6.05 -5.20
C GLU A 80 12.92 4.69 -4.71
N ARG A 81 13.41 4.19 -3.57
CA ARG A 81 12.92 2.93 -2.97
C ARG A 81 11.43 2.98 -2.66
N ARG A 82 10.91 4.12 -2.22
CA ARG A 82 9.48 4.31 -1.96
C ARG A 82 8.69 4.26 -3.26
N GLU A 83 9.18 4.92 -4.31
CA GLU A 83 8.55 4.92 -5.64
C GLU A 83 8.53 3.51 -6.23
N GLU A 84 9.66 2.79 -6.21
CA GLU A 84 9.74 1.38 -6.61
C GLU A 84 8.75 0.48 -5.85
N MET A 85 8.58 0.70 -4.54
CA MET A 85 7.59 -0.03 -3.76
C MET A 85 6.16 0.33 -4.19
N LEU A 86 5.88 1.61 -4.45
CA LEU A 86 4.55 2.02 -4.91
C LEU A 86 4.23 1.50 -6.32
N ASP A 87 5.23 1.43 -7.20
CA ASP A 87 5.10 0.88 -8.55
C ASP A 87 4.97 -0.65 -8.54
N GLN A 88 5.79 -1.34 -7.73
CA GLN A 88 5.72 -2.80 -7.59
C GLN A 88 4.45 -3.26 -6.90
N PHE A 89 3.98 -2.48 -5.93
CA PHE A 89 2.70 -2.63 -5.28
C PHE A 89 1.74 -1.59 -5.81
N ASP A 90 1.63 -1.42 -7.13
CA ASP A 90 0.54 -0.66 -7.74
C ASP A 90 -0.77 -1.42 -7.47
N LEU A 91 -1.20 -1.27 -6.23
CA LEU A 91 -2.37 -1.88 -5.63
C LEU A 91 -3.61 -1.48 -6.44
N GLY A 92 -3.56 -0.36 -7.17
CA GLY A 92 -4.61 0.03 -8.11
C GLY A 92 -4.90 -1.06 -9.13
N GLY A 93 -3.89 -1.53 -9.87
CA GLY A 93 -4.09 -2.48 -10.96
C GLY A 93 -4.69 -3.82 -10.52
N ILE A 94 -4.15 -4.43 -9.45
CA ILE A 94 -4.68 -5.72 -8.94
C ILE A 94 -6.08 -5.54 -8.35
N TYR A 95 -6.35 -4.46 -7.63
CA TYR A 95 -7.70 -4.24 -7.08
C TYR A 95 -8.72 -3.93 -8.18
N ASP A 96 -8.31 -3.26 -9.25
CA ASP A 96 -9.14 -3.02 -10.43
C ASP A 96 -9.46 -4.33 -11.16
N GLU A 97 -8.48 -5.22 -11.35
CA GLU A 97 -8.67 -6.55 -11.95
C GLU A 97 -9.62 -7.42 -11.11
N ILE A 98 -9.48 -7.41 -9.79
CA ILE A 98 -10.41 -8.14 -8.90
C ILE A 98 -11.81 -7.52 -9.00
N ASN A 99 -11.92 -6.19 -9.08
CA ASN A 99 -13.22 -5.54 -9.20
C ASN A 99 -13.91 -5.87 -10.53
N GLU A 100 -13.17 -5.88 -11.65
CA GLU A 100 -13.65 -6.33 -12.96
C GLU A 100 -14.11 -7.79 -12.91
N THR A 101 -13.30 -8.68 -12.31
CA THR A 101 -13.69 -10.09 -12.12
C THR A 101 -14.97 -10.24 -11.31
N LEU A 102 -15.18 -9.42 -10.26
CA LEU A 102 -16.42 -9.45 -9.49
C LEU A 102 -17.62 -8.91 -10.28
N ASP A 103 -17.40 -7.92 -11.15
CA ASP A 103 -18.44 -7.42 -12.05
C ASP A 103 -18.86 -8.50 -13.06
N ASP A 104 -17.90 -9.25 -13.59
CA ASP A 104 -18.17 -10.42 -14.45
C ASP A 104 -18.98 -11.49 -13.72
N VAL A 105 -18.61 -11.83 -12.48
CA VAL A 105 -19.35 -12.79 -11.64
C VAL A 105 -20.80 -12.33 -11.39
N VAL A 106 -21.01 -11.04 -11.14
CA VAL A 106 -22.36 -10.48 -10.96
C VAL A 106 -23.16 -10.56 -12.26
N SER A 107 -22.53 -10.33 -13.42
CA SER A 107 -23.18 -10.52 -14.71
C SER A 107 -23.56 -11.98 -14.93
N GLU A 108 -22.67 -12.91 -14.65
CA GLU A 108 -22.92 -14.35 -14.82
C GLU A 108 -24.05 -14.85 -13.89
N GLU A 109 -24.14 -14.35 -12.64
CA GLU A 109 -25.28 -14.69 -11.77
C GLU A 109 -26.60 -14.14 -12.32
N ARG A 110 -26.62 -12.95 -12.95
CA ARG A 110 -27.84 -12.42 -13.59
C ARG A 110 -28.29 -13.30 -14.74
N ASP A 111 -27.36 -13.69 -15.59
CA ASP A 111 -27.64 -14.57 -16.74
C ASP A 111 -28.15 -15.93 -16.26
N ALA A 112 -27.51 -16.51 -15.23
CA ALA A 112 -27.95 -17.77 -14.63
C ALA A 112 -29.35 -17.68 -13.98
N ILE A 113 -29.72 -16.53 -13.41
CA ILE A 113 -31.07 -16.28 -12.89
C ILE A 113 -32.09 -16.25 -14.03
N GLU A 114 -31.78 -15.57 -15.15
CA GLU A 114 -32.67 -15.55 -16.33
C GLU A 114 -32.85 -16.95 -16.93
N ASP A 115 -31.76 -17.70 -17.08
CA ASP A 115 -31.79 -19.08 -17.57
C ASP A 115 -32.67 -19.97 -16.66
N HIS A 116 -32.52 -19.84 -15.33
CA HIS A 116 -33.34 -20.60 -14.39
C HIS A 116 -34.83 -20.26 -14.49
N VAL A 117 -35.18 -19.00 -14.78
CA VAL A 117 -36.58 -18.59 -15.00
C VAL A 117 -37.10 -19.19 -16.31
N ALA A 118 -36.30 -19.14 -17.38
CA ALA A 118 -36.65 -19.71 -18.68
C ALA A 118 -36.86 -21.24 -18.61
N ASP A 119 -35.94 -21.96 -17.96
CA ASP A 119 -36.02 -23.41 -17.75
C ASP A 119 -37.28 -23.81 -16.96
N ALA A 120 -37.63 -23.02 -15.93
CA ALA A 120 -38.83 -23.25 -15.13
C ALA A 120 -40.12 -23.03 -15.93
N ALA A 121 -40.12 -22.06 -16.84
CA ALA A 121 -41.24 -21.80 -17.75
C ALA A 121 -41.41 -22.95 -18.77
N ASP A 122 -40.31 -23.44 -19.33
CA ASP A 122 -40.30 -24.52 -20.32
C ASP A 122 -40.69 -25.88 -19.74
N ALA A 123 -40.41 -26.12 -18.44
CA ALA A 123 -40.80 -27.33 -17.73
C ALA A 123 -42.34 -27.52 -17.61
N GLY A 124 -43.13 -26.47 -17.82
CA GLY A 124 -44.59 -26.52 -17.87
C GLY A 124 -45.29 -26.72 -16.52
N ASP A 125 -44.57 -26.67 -15.41
CA ASP A 125 -45.15 -26.60 -14.06
C ASP A 125 -45.37 -25.14 -13.66
N GLN A 126 -46.63 -24.73 -13.68
CA GLN A 126 -47.03 -23.35 -13.39
C GLN A 126 -46.62 -22.89 -11.99
N ARG A 127 -46.62 -23.80 -10.99
CA ARG A 127 -46.19 -23.44 -9.63
C ARG A 127 -44.67 -23.28 -9.56
N ALA A 128 -43.91 -24.10 -10.28
CA ALA A 128 -42.46 -23.97 -10.32
C ALA A 128 -42.04 -22.65 -11.00
N SER A 129 -42.70 -22.28 -12.11
CA SER A 129 -42.48 -21.01 -12.82
C SER A 129 -42.76 -19.80 -11.92
N GLU A 130 -43.88 -19.77 -11.21
CA GLU A 130 -44.22 -18.69 -10.28
C GLU A 130 -43.19 -18.53 -9.15
N ILE A 131 -42.65 -19.64 -8.63
CA ILE A 131 -41.62 -19.62 -7.58
C ILE A 131 -40.29 -19.13 -8.14
N ALA A 132 -39.90 -19.57 -9.34
CA ALA A 132 -38.67 -19.14 -10.00
C ALA A 132 -38.68 -17.63 -10.29
N GLU A 133 -39.80 -17.10 -10.81
CA GLU A 133 -39.99 -15.66 -11.03
C GLU A 133 -39.97 -14.86 -9.71
N ALA A 134 -40.65 -15.35 -8.67
CA ALA A 134 -40.62 -14.66 -7.37
C ALA A 134 -39.21 -14.64 -6.76
N SER A 135 -38.46 -15.74 -6.90
CA SER A 135 -37.09 -15.84 -6.42
C SER A 135 -36.11 -15.00 -7.24
N SER A 136 -36.31 -14.87 -8.55
CA SER A 136 -35.42 -14.09 -9.43
C SER A 136 -35.51 -12.60 -9.12
N VAL A 137 -36.71 -12.09 -8.83
CA VAL A 137 -36.92 -10.69 -8.42
C VAL A 137 -36.16 -10.37 -7.14
N ASP A 138 -36.23 -11.26 -6.13
CA ASP A 138 -35.52 -11.05 -4.86
C ASP A 138 -34.00 -11.06 -5.05
N LYS A 139 -33.47 -12.04 -5.80
CA LYS A 139 -32.03 -12.12 -6.11
C LYS A 139 -31.53 -10.91 -6.90
N ASN A 140 -32.25 -10.48 -7.93
CA ASN A 140 -31.88 -9.30 -8.73
C ASN A 140 -31.84 -8.04 -7.87
N LEU A 141 -32.78 -7.88 -6.94
CA LEU A 141 -32.77 -6.77 -5.99
C LEU A 141 -31.52 -6.80 -5.08
N GLN A 142 -31.10 -7.98 -4.63
CA GLN A 142 -29.87 -8.13 -3.84
C GLN A 142 -28.63 -7.74 -4.66
N LEU A 143 -28.56 -8.16 -5.93
CA LEU A 143 -27.47 -7.80 -6.84
C LEU A 143 -27.42 -6.30 -7.14
N ASP A 144 -28.58 -5.63 -7.28
CA ASP A 144 -28.68 -4.18 -7.48
C ASP A 144 -28.24 -3.37 -6.25
N MET A 145 -28.38 -3.94 -5.05
CA MET A 145 -27.98 -3.31 -3.79
C MET A 145 -26.50 -3.51 -3.45
N LEU A 146 -25.74 -4.25 -4.27
CA LEU A 146 -24.31 -4.45 -4.03
C LEU A 146 -23.57 -3.11 -4.04
N PRO A 147 -22.80 -2.79 -2.99
CA PRO A 147 -22.00 -1.57 -2.97
C PRO A 147 -20.99 -1.55 -4.12
N PRO A 148 -20.66 -0.38 -4.70
CA PRO A 148 -19.72 -0.28 -5.81
C PRO A 148 -18.27 -0.54 -5.39
N ASP A 149 -17.95 -0.55 -4.09
CA ASP A 149 -16.61 -0.81 -3.59
C ASP A 149 -16.32 -2.31 -3.45
N LEU A 150 -15.08 -2.71 -3.75
CA LEU A 150 -14.61 -4.10 -3.70
C LEU A 150 -14.95 -4.80 -2.38
N SER A 151 -14.74 -4.10 -1.26
CA SER A 151 -15.00 -4.67 0.08
C SER A 151 -16.48 -4.91 0.35
N GLY A 152 -17.35 -4.07 -0.21
CA GLY A 152 -18.79 -4.20 -0.18
C GLY A 152 -19.30 -5.34 -1.06
N LYS A 153 -18.84 -5.46 -2.30
CA LYS A 153 -19.20 -6.55 -3.22
C LYS A 153 -18.88 -7.92 -2.64
N VAL A 154 -17.65 -8.13 -2.13
CA VAL A 154 -17.23 -9.40 -1.52
C VAL A 154 -18.12 -9.78 -0.34
N ARG A 155 -18.52 -8.82 0.50
CA ARG A 155 -19.41 -9.10 1.64
C ARG A 155 -20.84 -9.40 1.19
N GLY A 156 -21.31 -8.75 0.12
CA GLY A 156 -22.63 -8.99 -0.46
C GLY A 156 -22.73 -10.40 -1.04
N LEU A 157 -21.70 -10.85 -1.77
CA LEU A 157 -21.65 -12.18 -2.40
C LEU A 157 -21.35 -13.35 -1.46
N GLN A 158 -21.00 -13.09 -0.19
CA GLN A 158 -20.73 -14.14 0.81
C GLN A 158 -21.95 -14.57 1.64
N ASN A 159 -23.06 -13.84 1.55
CA ASN A 159 -24.30 -14.19 2.27
C ASN A 159 -25.24 -14.99 1.38
#